data_AF-A0A651G7R6-F1
#
_entry.id   AF-A0A651G7R6-F1
#
_cell.length_a   1.000
_cell.length_b   1.000
_cell.length_c   1.000
_cell.angle_alpha   90.00
_cell.angle_beta   90.00
_cell.angle_gamma   90.00
#
_symmetry.space_group_name_H-M   'P 1'
#
loop_
_entity.id
_entity.type
_entity.pdbx_description
1 polymer ?
#
loop_
_entity_poly.entity_id
_entity_poly.type
_entity_poly.pdbx_seq_one_letter_code
_entity_poly.pdbx_strand_id
1 'polypeptide(L)'
;MNAEAHQDIASWSGELLWPQDLPDAPIIDCSQVSAVGSWLHHWLRQRGQRSIVGASPAVRRQLSAARLPLLWYATLQQVPSADAGAARPHGVSSGERALLLDQWSEEDSHG
;
A
#
# COMPACT_ATOMS: atom_id res chain seq x y z
N MET A 1 2.21 2.76 30.04
CA MET A 1 1.15 1.97 29.38
C MET A 1 1.11 2.45 27.94
N ASN A 2 1.79 1.77 27.02
CA ASN A 2 1.87 2.19 25.62
C ASN A 2 1.14 1.15 24.77
N ALA A 3 -0.04 1.50 24.26
CA ALA A 3 -0.85 0.66 23.39
C ALA A 3 -1.45 1.51 22.26
N GLU A 4 -0.63 1.93 21.29
CA GLU A 4 -1.07 2.71 20.13
C GLU A 4 -0.41 2.23 18.80
N ALA A 5 -0.36 0.93 18.53
CA ALA A 5 0.41 0.41 17.37
C ALA A 5 -0.30 -0.62 16.47
N HIS A 6 -1.64 -0.61 16.35
CA HIS A 6 -2.34 -1.61 15.51
C HIS A 6 -3.49 -1.07 14.63
N GLN A 7 -3.57 0.24 14.35
CA GLN A 7 -4.70 0.79 13.57
C GLN A 7 -4.47 0.89 12.05
N ASP A 8 -3.30 0.46 11.55
CA ASP A 8 -2.96 0.64 10.12
C ASP A 8 -3.40 -0.51 9.22
N ILE A 9 -3.79 -1.66 9.78
CA ILE A 9 -4.10 -2.88 9.04
C ILE A 9 -5.48 -3.41 9.41
N ALA A 10 -6.34 -3.56 8.40
CA ALA A 10 -7.63 -4.23 8.49
C ALA A 10 -7.52 -5.63 7.85
N SER A 11 -7.86 -6.67 8.61
CA SER A 11 -7.93 -8.04 8.07
C SER A 11 -9.34 -8.37 7.60
N TRP A 12 -9.46 -8.79 6.34
CA TRP A 12 -10.72 -9.26 5.77
C TRP A 12 -10.66 -10.78 5.55
N SER A 13 -11.80 -11.44 5.66
CA SER A 13 -11.89 -12.88 5.50
C SER A 13 -13.22 -13.34 4.91
N GLY A 14 -13.20 -14.53 4.31
CA GLY A 14 -14.37 -15.19 3.77
C GLY A 14 -14.82 -14.69 2.39
N GLU A 15 -16.11 -14.87 2.11
CA GLU A 15 -16.75 -14.47 0.86
C GLU A 15 -17.43 -13.11 1.02
N LEU A 16 -16.82 -12.07 0.46
CA LEU A 16 -17.35 -10.69 0.54
C LEU A 16 -18.36 -10.43 -0.58
N LEU A 17 -19.29 -11.35 -0.82
CA LEU A 17 -20.25 -11.28 -1.95
C LEU A 17 -21.37 -10.27 -1.71
N TRP A 18 -21.72 -10.04 -0.44
CA TRP A 18 -22.83 -9.18 -0.02
C TRP A 18 -22.34 -8.03 0.86
N PRO A 19 -23.04 -6.89 0.87
CA PRO A 19 -22.71 -5.77 1.73
C PRO A 19 -22.65 -6.18 3.20
N GLN A 20 -21.57 -5.79 3.86
CA GLN A 20 -21.38 -5.98 5.29
C GLN A 20 -20.48 -4.87 5.84
N ASP A 21 -20.50 -4.71 7.15
CA ASP A 21 -19.61 -3.77 7.80
C ASP A 21 -18.19 -4.34 7.78
N LEU A 22 -17.26 -3.59 7.19
CA LEU A 22 -15.87 -4.00 7.01
C LEU A 22 -14.97 -3.03 7.76
N PRO A 23 -13.97 -3.53 8.49
CA PRO A 23 -12.98 -2.65 9.10
C PRO A 23 -12.27 -1.85 8.01
N ASP A 24 -12.21 -0.53 8.20
CA ASP A 24 -11.47 0.38 7.32
C ASP A 24 -10.11 0.69 7.94
N ALA A 25 -9.07 0.51 7.14
CA ALA A 25 -7.71 0.88 7.47
C ALA A 25 -6.96 1.21 6.17
N PRO A 26 -5.84 1.95 6.23
CA PRO A 26 -5.02 2.25 5.06
C PRO A 26 -4.51 1.00 4.33
N ILE A 27 -4.21 -0.06 5.08
CA ILE A 27 -3.76 -1.36 4.58
C ILE A 27 -4.85 -2.39 4.84
N ILE A 28 -5.20 -3.16 3.81
CA ILE A 28 -6.21 -4.22 3.88
C ILE A 28 -5.54 -5.55 3.54
N ASP A 29 -5.59 -6.49 4.47
CA ASP A 29 -5.16 -7.87 4.27
C ASP A 29 -6.33 -8.72 3.76
N CYS A 30 -6.18 -9.19 2.52
CA CYS A 30 -7.12 -10.05 1.82
C CYS A 30 -6.64 -11.51 1.72
N SER A 31 -5.66 -11.92 2.52
CA SER A 31 -5.12 -13.29 2.52
C SER A 31 -6.16 -14.38 2.77
N GLN A 32 -7.22 -14.05 3.51
CA GLN A 32 -8.32 -14.98 3.82
C GLN A 32 -9.59 -14.69 3.01
N VAL A 33 -9.53 -13.82 1.99
CA VAL A 33 -10.67 -13.50 1.13
C VAL A 33 -10.70 -14.44 -0.07
N SER A 34 -11.78 -15.21 -0.20
CA SER A 34 -11.97 -16.16 -1.30
C SER A 34 -12.69 -15.54 -2.50
N ALA A 35 -13.62 -14.61 -2.26
CA ALA A 35 -14.41 -13.95 -3.29
C ALA A 35 -14.84 -12.54 -2.88
N VAL A 36 -15.10 -11.69 -3.88
CA VAL A 36 -15.56 -10.31 -3.68
C VAL A 36 -16.76 -9.99 -4.57
N GLY A 37 -17.73 -9.24 -4.04
CA GLY A 37 -18.87 -8.72 -4.78
C GLY A 37 -18.61 -7.34 -5.37
N SER A 38 -19.41 -6.94 -6.36
CA SER A 38 -19.29 -5.63 -7.01
C SER A 38 -19.61 -4.45 -6.08
N TRP A 39 -20.35 -4.69 -4.99
CA TRP A 39 -20.62 -3.68 -3.95
C TRP A 39 -19.32 -3.13 -3.34
N LEU A 40 -18.29 -3.96 -3.23
CA LEU A 40 -16.98 -3.60 -2.68
C LEU A 40 -16.30 -2.51 -3.52
N HIS A 41 -16.60 -2.43 -4.82
CA HIS A 41 -16.09 -1.37 -5.69
C HIS A 41 -16.57 0.00 -5.23
N HIS A 42 -17.84 0.12 -4.86
CA HIS A 42 -18.39 1.36 -4.33
C HIS A 42 -17.79 1.68 -2.96
N TRP A 43 -17.71 0.67 -2.09
CA TRP A 43 -17.11 0.80 -0.77
C TRP A 43 -15.67 1.34 -0.83
N LEU A 44 -14.85 0.79 -1.73
CA LEU A 44 -13.45 1.21 -1.92
C LEU A 44 -13.33 2.60 -2.54
N ARG A 45 -14.18 2.97 -3.50
CA ARG A 45 -14.13 4.30 -4.14
C ARG A 45 -14.39 5.45 -3.17
N GLN A 46 -15.27 5.24 -2.20
CA GLN A 46 -15.62 6.28 -1.20
C GLN A 46 -14.47 6.59 -0.23
N ARG A 47 -13.47 5.73 -0.15
CA ARG A 47 -12.42 5.76 0.88
C ARG A 47 -11.06 6.22 0.36
N GLY A 48 -10.98 6.57 -0.93
CA GLY A 48 -9.74 6.99 -1.56
C GLY A 48 -8.78 5.83 -1.81
N GLN A 49 -7.48 6.12 -1.86
CA GLN A 49 -6.47 5.12 -2.14
C GLN A 49 -6.30 4.14 -0.96
N ARG A 50 -6.16 2.85 -1.25
CA ARG A 50 -5.94 1.78 -0.26
C ARG A 50 -4.85 0.82 -0.73
N SER A 51 -4.08 0.30 0.22
CA SER A 51 -3.06 -0.73 -0.02
C SER A 51 -3.67 -2.10 0.24
N ILE A 52 -3.59 -3.02 -0.72
CA ILE A 52 -4.09 -4.39 -0.60
C ILE A 52 -2.92 -5.36 -0.56
N VAL A 53 -2.94 -6.28 0.42
CA VAL A 53 -1.99 -7.38 0.55
C VAL A 53 -2.70 -8.73 0.53
N GLY A 54 -1.97 -9.82 0.22
CA GLY A 54 -2.44 -11.19 0.41
C GLY A 54 -3.57 -11.65 -0.53
N ALA A 55 -4.13 -10.77 -1.36
CA ALA A 55 -5.25 -11.14 -2.23
C ALA A 55 -4.90 -12.26 -3.21
N SER A 56 -5.81 -13.22 -3.36
CA SER A 56 -5.68 -14.27 -4.38
C SER A 56 -5.61 -13.68 -5.80
N PRO A 57 -4.98 -14.36 -6.79
CA PRO A 57 -4.94 -13.89 -8.16
C PRO A 57 -6.32 -13.62 -8.78
N ALA A 58 -7.34 -14.40 -8.36
CA ALA A 58 -8.71 -14.20 -8.82
C ALA A 58 -9.29 -12.87 -8.30
N VAL A 59 -9.19 -12.63 -6.99
CA VAL A 59 -9.64 -11.38 -6.35
C VAL A 59 -8.89 -10.17 -6.92
N ARG A 60 -7.57 -10.30 -7.09
CA ARG A 60 -6.74 -9.23 -7.67
C ARG A 60 -7.17 -8.88 -9.10
N ARG A 61 -7.43 -9.87 -9.95
CA ARG A 61 -7.90 -9.63 -11.34
C ARG A 61 -9.25 -8.92 -11.33
N GLN A 62 -10.18 -9.37 -10.51
CA GLN A 62 -11.52 -8.77 -10.42
C GLN A 62 -11.48 -7.32 -9.97
N LEU A 63 -10.76 -7.01 -8.89
CA LEU A 63 -10.65 -5.64 -8.37
C LEU A 63 -9.84 -4.73 -9.31
N SER A 64 -8.79 -5.25 -9.95
CA SER A 64 -8.01 -4.49 -10.95
C SER A 64 -8.86 -4.10 -12.17
N ALA A 65 -9.78 -4.98 -12.60
CA ALA A 65 -10.68 -4.69 -13.73
C ALA A 65 -11.62 -3.50 -13.45
N ALA A 66 -11.93 -3.24 -12.17
CA ALA A 66 -12.83 -2.16 -11.75
C ALA A 66 -12.19 -0.76 -11.70
N ARG A 67 -10.90 -0.64 -12.06
CA ARG A 67 -10.12 0.62 -12.05
C ARG A 67 -10.22 1.38 -10.73
N LEU A 68 -10.09 0.64 -9.63
CA LEU A 68 -10.14 1.18 -8.28
C LEU A 68 -8.78 1.81 -7.91
N PRO A 69 -8.74 2.82 -7.03
CA PRO A 69 -7.50 3.44 -6.57
C PRO A 69 -6.79 2.51 -5.57
N LEU A 70 -6.28 1.37 -6.02
CA LEU A 70 -5.64 0.36 -5.17
C LEU A 70 -4.15 0.26 -5.46
N LEU A 71 -3.35 0.20 -4.41
CA LEU A 71 -1.94 -0.19 -4.45
C LEU A 71 -1.83 -1.67 -4.08
N TRP A 72 -1.08 -2.44 -4.84
CA TRP A 72 -0.97 -3.88 -4.65
C TRP A 72 0.41 -4.26 -4.13
N TYR A 73 0.44 -5.02 -3.04
CA TYR A 73 1.68 -5.56 -2.48
C TYR A 73 1.52 -7.05 -2.25
N ALA A 74 2.61 -7.82 -2.39
CA ALA A 74 2.56 -9.25 -2.16
C ALA A 74 2.48 -9.58 -0.66
N THR A 75 3.20 -8.81 0.15
CA THR A 75 3.30 -9.01 1.60
C THR A 75 3.23 -7.67 2.33
N LEU A 76 2.87 -7.71 3.62
CA LEU A 76 2.84 -6.52 4.49
C LEU A 76 4.20 -5.81 4.57
N GLN A 77 5.30 -6.57 4.49
CA GLN A 77 6.67 -6.02 4.54
C GLN A 77 7.02 -5.10 3.37
N GLN A 78 6.29 -5.21 2.25
CA GLN A 78 6.50 -4.37 1.07
C GLN A 78 5.72 -3.06 1.12
N VAL A 79 4.78 -2.92 2.05
CA VAL A 79 3.99 -1.70 2.18
C VAL A 79 4.89 -0.64 2.81
N PRO A 80 5.09 0.53 2.17
CA PRO A 80 5.81 1.63 2.79
C PRO A 80 5.06 2.03 4.07
N SER A 81 5.73 1.93 5.23
CA SER A 81 5.17 2.47 6.47
C SER A 81 4.85 3.95 6.27
N ALA A 82 3.74 4.44 6.81
CA ALA A 82 3.40 5.87 6.72
C ALA A 82 4.53 6.78 7.29
N ASP A 83 5.37 6.24 8.18
CA ASP A 83 6.60 6.87 8.70
C ASP A 83 7.80 6.85 7.74
N ALA A 84 7.78 6.02 6.70
CA ALA A 84 8.70 6.12 5.56
C ALA A 84 8.19 7.24 4.64
N GLY A 85 8.28 8.46 5.16
CA GLY A 85 7.66 9.66 4.62
C GLY A 85 7.85 9.81 3.11
N ALA A 86 6.79 10.25 2.45
CA ALA A 86 6.86 10.91 1.15
C ALA A 86 7.76 10.18 0.12
N ALA A 87 7.47 8.92 -0.17
CA ALA A 87 7.95 8.30 -1.41
C ALA A 87 7.24 8.97 -2.61
N ARG A 88 7.73 10.18 -2.93
CA ARG A 88 7.58 10.87 -4.21
C ARG A 88 7.77 9.86 -5.34
N PRO A 89 6.95 9.88 -6.41
CA PRO A 89 7.41 9.34 -7.67
C PRO A 89 8.60 10.22 -8.12
N HIS A 90 9.79 9.63 -8.20
CA HIS A 90 11.05 10.24 -8.69
C HIS A 90 11.73 11.30 -7.79
N GLY A 91 11.99 10.99 -6.52
CA GLY A 91 12.97 11.73 -5.71
C GLY A 91 14.20 10.87 -5.42
N VAL A 92 15.36 11.31 -5.90
CA VAL A 92 16.69 10.77 -5.54
C VAL A 92 16.76 10.55 -4.02
N SER A 93 17.03 9.32 -3.59
CA SER A 93 17.05 8.94 -2.18
C SER A 93 18.17 9.69 -1.43
N SER A 94 18.07 9.81 -0.10
CA SER A 94 19.12 10.46 0.71
C SER A 94 20.49 9.79 0.55
N GLY A 95 20.53 8.48 0.28
CA GLY A 95 21.76 7.75 -0.03
C GLY A 95 22.35 8.11 -1.40
N GLU A 96 21.50 8.26 -2.42
CA GLU A 96 21.95 8.73 -3.74
C GLU A 96 22.37 10.22 -3.71
N ARG A 97 21.74 11.06 -2.87
CA ARG A 97 22.19 12.44 -2.65
C ARG A 97 23.57 12.52 -2.00
N ALA A 98 23.88 11.61 -1.08
CA ALA A 98 25.20 11.55 -0.45
C ALA A 98 26.29 11.20 -1.48
N LEU A 99 26.00 10.27 -2.39
CA LEU A 99 26.92 9.90 -3.48
C LEU A 99 27.16 11.03 -4.48
N LEU A 100 26.13 11.83 -4.81
CA LEU A 100 26.30 12.99 -5.69
C LEU A 100 27.13 14.11 -5.06
N LEU A 101 26.96 14.36 -3.75
CA LEU A 101 27.75 15.37 -3.03
C LEU A 101 29.21 14.94 -2.88
N ASP A 102 29.47 13.65 -2.66
CA ASP A 102 30.83 13.10 -2.58
C ASP A 102 31.54 13.21 -3.94
N GLN A 103 30.84 12.85 -5.04
CA GLN A 103 31.36 12.94 -6.40
C GLN A 103 31.67 14.39 -6.83
N TRP A 104 30.87 15.37 -6.40
CA TRP A 104 31.11 16.78 -6.73
C TRP A 104 32.21 17.40 -5.87
N SER A 105 32.49 16.83 -4.68
CA SER A 105 33.58 17.28 -3.82
C SER A 105 34.96 16.78 -4.28
N GLU A 106 35.01 15.72 -5.10
CA GLU A 106 36.24 15.22 -5.72
C GLU A 106 36.65 16.04 -6.96
N GLU A 107 35.69 16.61 -7.71
CA GLU A 107 35.97 17.39 -8.92
C GLU A 107 36.53 18.80 -8.63
N ASP A 108 36.18 19.40 -7.49
CA ASP A 108 36.70 20.73 -7.08
C ASP A 108 38.14 20.68 -6.50
N SER A 109 38.74 19.48 -6.35
CA SER A 109 40.12 19.32 -5.84
C SER A 109 41.18 19.17 -6.95
N HIS A 110 40.81 19.34 -8.23
CA HIS A 110 41.73 19.36 -9.38
C HIS A 110 41.56 20.64 -10.22
N GLY A 111 41.52 21.80 -9.55
CA GLY A 111 41.66 23.13 -10.14
C GLY A 111 42.82 23.91 -9.53
#